data_AF-A0A6I6XGG3-F1
#
_entry.id   AF-A0A6I6XGG3-F1
#
_cell.length_a   1.000
_cell.length_b   1.000
_cell.length_c   1.000
_cell.angle_alpha   90.00
_cell.angle_beta   90.00
_cell.angle_gamma   90.00
#
_symmetry.space_group_name_H-M   'P 1'
#
loop_
_entity.id
_entity.type
_entity.pdbx_description
1 polymer ?
#
loop_
_entity_poly.entity_id
_entity_poly.type
_entity_poly.pdbx_seq_one_letter_code
_entity_poly.pdbx_strand_id
1 'polypeptide(L)'
;MPRRHRYLIAVLLLILVTLAIVFLRRDDKPAPPVLPPHSYGKALRQAHDGLPGAARVLYQQLQRDDLTPIRRAALYAELPNYPSPQALKLARLDLENDDPLVRRAAIASIRKLLPPSQRSLVLGPLLDDDEQSVRFAAVDALLGLDPDAIGLYFGPLQTALEQYQQALEKQPDDAEAQVHLARLYLHENDYDQAAAALQRSLAMAPDGLDALATQVRLLERQGHHDQSRQVLAKALALRPDSAFLQYELGLWLIRHDQREYALLALSRAVELEPENADYRYTLAVTLHELDQSDAAQKQLETLLNRQPANRRARVLLIQYWKESGQLQNVQVLLAELERQNPDDPFLQQGL
;
A
#
# COMPACT_ATOMS: atom_id res chain seq x y z
N MET A 1 -72.38 13.38 26.79
CA MET A 1 -71.27 12.51 27.25
C MET A 1 -69.90 13.15 26.98
N PRO A 2 -69.41 14.10 27.80
CA PRO A 2 -68.22 14.89 27.48
C PRO A 2 -66.91 14.42 28.15
N ARG A 3 -66.91 13.30 28.89
CA ARG A 3 -65.72 12.85 29.64
C ARG A 3 -64.64 12.20 28.77
N ARG A 4 -64.99 11.48 27.68
CA ARG A 4 -64.00 10.76 26.85
C ARG A 4 -63.04 11.68 26.09
N HIS A 5 -63.49 12.83 25.62
CA HIS A 5 -62.63 13.78 24.89
C HIS A 5 -61.58 14.45 25.80
N ARG A 6 -61.92 14.70 27.07
CA ARG A 6 -60.96 15.30 28.03
C ARG A 6 -59.81 14.34 28.38
N TYR A 7 -60.10 13.04 28.48
CA TYR A 7 -59.06 12.03 28.68
C TYR A 7 -58.15 11.86 27.45
N LEU A 8 -58.72 11.92 26.24
CA LEU A 8 -57.94 11.85 25.01
C LEU A 8 -56.99 13.04 24.87
N ILE A 9 -57.44 14.24 25.18
CA ILE A 9 -56.59 15.45 25.18
C ILE A 9 -55.50 15.37 26.25
N ALA A 10 -55.82 14.87 27.45
CA ALA A 10 -54.84 14.71 28.52
C ALA A 10 -53.75 13.68 28.18
N VAL A 11 -54.13 12.56 27.54
CA VAL A 11 -53.16 11.55 27.08
C VAL A 11 -52.28 12.10 25.95
N LEU A 12 -52.85 12.85 25.02
CA LEU A 12 -52.10 13.45 23.91
C LEU A 12 -51.10 14.52 24.40
N LEU A 13 -51.49 15.30 25.41
CA LEU A 13 -50.59 16.22 26.10
C LEU A 13 -49.48 15.49 26.84
N LEU A 14 -49.79 14.37 27.50
CA LEU A 14 -48.78 13.57 28.21
C LEU A 14 -47.77 12.97 27.23
N ILE A 15 -48.21 12.48 26.08
CA ILE A 15 -47.35 11.96 25.00
C ILE A 15 -46.49 13.07 24.41
N LEU A 16 -47.04 14.26 24.19
CA LEU A 16 -46.26 15.41 23.70
C LEU A 16 -45.21 15.86 24.73
N VAL A 17 -45.55 15.84 26.02
CA VAL A 17 -44.60 16.19 27.08
C VAL A 17 -43.52 15.12 27.21
N THR A 18 -43.84 13.83 27.11
CA THR A 18 -42.82 12.77 27.12
C THR A 18 -41.94 12.80 25.87
N LEU A 19 -42.50 13.05 24.69
CA LEU A 19 -41.71 13.26 23.46
C LEU A 19 -40.82 14.51 23.57
N ALA A 20 -41.33 15.61 24.14
CA ALA A 20 -40.53 16.80 24.38
C ALA A 20 -39.40 16.53 25.38
N ILE A 21 -39.66 15.78 26.46
CA ILE A 21 -38.64 15.40 27.45
C ILE A 21 -37.61 14.46 26.83
N VAL A 22 -38.01 13.51 25.97
CA VAL A 22 -37.08 12.62 25.25
C VAL A 22 -36.26 13.39 24.21
N PHE A 23 -36.85 14.38 23.55
CA PHE A 23 -36.15 15.26 22.61
C PHE A 23 -35.18 16.20 23.32
N LEU A 24 -35.54 16.70 24.51
CA LEU A 24 -34.69 17.52 25.38
C LEU A 24 -33.64 16.68 26.16
N ARG A 25 -33.84 15.36 26.26
CA ARG A 25 -32.88 14.38 26.80
C ARG A 25 -32.09 13.65 25.71
N ARG A 26 -32.08 14.15 24.47
CA ARG A 26 -30.99 13.79 23.57
C ARG A 26 -29.73 14.26 24.25
N ASP A 27 -28.98 13.30 24.81
CA ASP A 27 -27.61 13.52 25.21
C ASP A 27 -26.89 14.05 23.96
N ASP A 28 -26.74 15.36 23.88
CA ASP A 28 -25.67 15.96 23.10
C ASP A 28 -24.41 15.36 23.71
N LYS A 29 -23.94 14.25 23.12
CA LYS A 29 -22.60 13.76 23.38
C LYS A 29 -21.73 15.01 23.26
N PRO A 30 -21.00 15.43 24.31
CA PRO A 30 -20.13 16.57 24.18
C PRO A 30 -19.28 16.32 22.95
N ALA A 31 -19.32 17.24 21.99
CA ALA A 31 -18.52 17.11 20.77
C ALA A 31 -17.10 16.75 21.22
N PRO A 32 -16.48 15.71 20.64
CA PRO A 32 -15.13 15.33 21.02
C PRO A 32 -14.27 16.60 20.98
N PRO A 33 -13.40 16.82 21.98
CA PRO A 33 -12.64 18.05 22.07
C PRO A 33 -11.90 18.25 20.75
N VAL A 34 -12.34 19.24 19.96
CA VAL A 34 -11.71 19.58 18.69
C VAL A 34 -10.34 20.14 19.02
N LEU A 35 -9.33 19.27 19.00
CA LEU A 35 -7.95 19.70 19.11
C LEU A 35 -7.63 20.57 17.88
N PRO A 36 -6.83 21.63 18.06
CA PRO A 36 -6.62 22.61 17.01
C PRO A 36 -6.12 21.92 15.72
N PRO A 37 -6.62 22.35 14.54
CA PRO A 37 -6.31 21.75 13.23
C PRO A 37 -4.79 21.64 12.94
N HIS A 38 -3.97 22.37 13.68
CA HIS A 38 -2.51 22.33 13.65
C HIS A 38 -1.87 21.04 14.21
N SER A 39 -2.61 20.16 14.90
CA SER A 39 -2.05 18.90 15.44
C SER A 39 -1.83 17.82 14.38
N TYR A 40 -2.80 17.64 13.47
CA TYR A 40 -2.74 16.62 12.42
C TYR A 40 -1.61 16.89 11.43
N GLY A 41 -1.57 18.08 10.82
CA GLY A 41 -0.57 18.40 9.80
C GLY A 41 0.87 18.36 10.35
N LYS A 42 1.06 18.77 11.61
CA LYS A 42 2.34 18.67 12.30
C LYS A 42 2.74 17.21 12.55
N ALA A 43 1.80 16.38 13.03
CA ALA A 43 2.06 14.97 13.27
C ALA A 43 2.35 14.19 11.97
N LEU A 44 1.58 14.46 10.90
CA LEU A 44 1.81 13.87 9.59
C LEU A 44 3.19 14.26 9.05
N ARG A 45 3.56 15.55 9.11
CA ARG A 45 4.90 15.99 8.70
C ARG A 45 5.99 15.34 9.56
N GLN A 46 5.80 15.24 10.86
CA GLN A 46 6.76 14.60 11.76
C GLN A 46 6.96 13.11 11.40
N ALA A 47 5.89 12.42 11.02
CA ALA A 47 5.94 11.04 10.51
C ALA A 47 6.53 10.94 9.10
N HIS A 48 6.25 11.89 8.22
CA HIS A 48 6.80 11.90 6.86
C HIS A 48 8.32 12.17 6.86
N ASP A 49 8.76 13.10 7.70
CA ASP A 49 10.15 13.55 7.79
C ASP A 49 11.01 12.67 8.72
N GLY A 50 10.47 11.55 9.24
CA GLY A 50 11.23 10.64 10.11
C GLY A 50 11.82 11.31 11.35
N LEU A 51 11.10 12.25 11.96
CA LEU A 51 11.62 12.97 13.13
C LEU A 51 11.53 12.12 14.41
N PRO A 52 12.29 12.44 15.46
CA PRO A 52 12.18 11.75 16.74
C PRO A 52 10.73 11.72 17.27
N GLY A 53 10.28 10.55 17.72
CA GLY A 53 8.91 10.32 18.19
C GLY A 53 7.85 10.20 17.08
N ALA A 54 8.25 10.12 15.80
CA ALA A 54 7.37 9.97 14.65
C ALA A 54 6.33 8.84 14.81
N ALA A 55 6.77 7.64 15.19
CA ALA A 55 5.87 6.50 15.39
C ALA A 55 4.80 6.81 16.44
N ARG A 56 5.20 7.38 17.57
CA ARG A 56 4.29 7.73 18.67
C ARG A 56 3.22 8.73 18.24
N VAL A 57 3.62 9.81 17.54
CA VAL A 57 2.64 10.82 17.11
C VAL A 57 1.70 10.25 16.04
N LEU A 58 2.20 9.40 15.15
CA LEU A 58 1.38 8.71 14.15
C LEU A 58 0.33 7.80 14.81
N TYR A 59 0.74 6.98 15.78
CA TYR A 59 -0.19 6.11 16.52
C TYR A 59 -1.23 6.91 17.29
N GLN A 60 -0.82 8.02 17.93
CA GLN A 60 -1.75 8.91 18.63
C GLN A 60 -2.79 9.52 17.69
N GLN A 61 -2.41 9.87 16.45
CA GLN A 61 -3.39 10.35 15.47
C GLN A 61 -4.36 9.25 15.05
N LEU A 62 -3.88 8.03 14.77
CA LEU A 62 -4.72 6.91 14.38
C LEU A 62 -5.70 6.45 15.49
N GLN A 63 -5.38 6.71 16.76
CA GLN A 63 -6.27 6.43 17.90
C GLN A 63 -7.44 7.42 18.02
N ARG A 64 -7.38 8.58 17.36
CA ARG A 64 -8.47 9.56 17.40
C ARG A 64 -9.68 9.02 16.66
N ASP A 65 -10.87 9.40 17.09
CA ASP A 65 -12.16 9.06 16.47
C ASP A 65 -12.70 10.19 15.57
N ASP A 66 -12.12 11.38 15.63
CA ASP A 66 -12.57 12.59 14.92
C ASP A 66 -11.92 12.81 13.53
N LEU A 67 -11.07 11.88 13.07
CA LEU A 67 -10.41 11.99 11.76
C LEU A 67 -11.37 11.63 10.62
N THR A 68 -11.43 12.51 9.62
CA THR A 68 -12.07 12.18 8.34
C THR A 68 -11.41 10.96 7.70
N PRO A 69 -12.15 10.13 6.93
CA PRO A 69 -11.62 8.95 6.24
C PRO A 69 -10.33 9.20 5.44
N ILE A 70 -10.28 10.29 4.66
CA ILE A 70 -9.12 10.65 3.83
C ILE A 70 -7.88 10.94 4.70
N ARG A 71 -8.04 11.67 5.80
CA ARG A 71 -6.94 11.98 6.72
C ARG A 71 -6.41 10.73 7.41
N ARG A 72 -7.31 9.82 7.80
CA ARG A 72 -6.94 8.52 8.39
C ARG A 72 -6.21 7.65 7.37
N ALA A 73 -6.70 7.56 6.14
CA ALA A 73 -6.05 6.84 5.05
C ALA A 73 -4.64 7.38 4.74
N ALA A 74 -4.45 8.70 4.79
CA ALA A 74 -3.12 9.31 4.62
C ALA A 74 -2.13 8.91 5.73
N LEU A 75 -2.59 8.74 6.99
CA LEU A 75 -1.73 8.23 8.06
C LEU A 75 -1.35 6.76 7.83
N TYR A 76 -2.25 5.95 7.26
CA TYR A 76 -1.95 4.57 6.87
C TYR A 76 -0.92 4.44 5.75
N ALA A 77 -0.76 5.47 4.91
CA ALA A 77 0.32 5.49 3.92
C ALA A 77 1.72 5.55 4.58
N GLU A 78 1.83 6.22 5.72
CA GLU A 78 3.07 6.37 6.49
C GLU A 78 3.33 5.20 7.46
N LEU A 79 2.27 4.53 7.92
CA LEU A 79 2.35 3.47 8.94
C LEU A 79 3.37 2.34 8.64
N PRO A 80 3.56 1.88 7.38
CA PRO A 80 4.58 0.88 7.06
C PRO A 80 6.03 1.28 7.38
N ASN A 81 6.33 2.58 7.49
CA ASN A 81 7.63 3.08 7.92
C ASN A 81 7.86 2.90 9.44
N TYR A 82 6.79 2.62 10.19
CA TYR A 82 6.78 2.50 11.65
C TYR A 82 6.13 1.18 12.09
N PRO A 83 6.69 0.02 11.74
CA PRO A 83 6.15 -1.26 12.16
C PRO A 83 6.31 -1.43 13.67
N SER A 84 5.28 -1.93 14.33
CA SER A 84 5.28 -2.35 15.73
C SER A 84 4.03 -3.21 16.00
N PRO A 85 3.96 -3.92 17.13
CA PRO A 85 2.71 -4.57 17.55
C PRO A 85 1.53 -3.59 17.65
N GLN A 86 1.79 -2.34 18.06
CA GLN A 86 0.77 -1.29 18.16
C GLN A 86 0.31 -0.82 16.76
N ALA A 87 1.22 -0.67 15.79
CA ALA A 87 0.88 -0.32 14.41
C ALA A 87 -0.05 -1.38 13.81
N LEU A 88 0.28 -2.67 13.98
CA LEU A 88 -0.54 -3.77 13.50
C LEU A 88 -1.91 -3.81 14.21
N LYS A 89 -1.95 -3.56 15.51
CA LYS A 89 -3.21 -3.46 16.27
C LYS A 89 -4.12 -2.37 15.72
N LEU A 90 -3.57 -1.18 15.44
CA LEU A 90 -4.33 -0.07 14.87
C LEU A 90 -4.83 -0.41 13.46
N ALA A 91 -3.99 -0.99 12.61
CA ALA A 91 -4.41 -1.41 11.27
C ALA A 91 -5.52 -2.47 11.32
N ARG A 92 -5.44 -3.44 12.23
CA ARG A 92 -6.50 -4.44 12.41
C ARG A 92 -7.82 -3.85 12.90
N LEU A 93 -7.78 -2.87 13.80
CA LEU A 93 -8.99 -2.18 14.27
C LEU A 93 -9.76 -1.54 13.10
N ASP A 94 -9.03 -0.86 12.22
CA ASP A 94 -9.63 -0.14 11.10
C ASP A 94 -10.00 -1.03 9.90
N LEU A 95 -9.81 -2.36 9.99
CA LEU A 95 -10.45 -3.31 9.07
C LEU A 95 -11.97 -3.39 9.29
N GLU A 96 -12.45 -3.01 10.47
CA GLU A 96 -13.88 -2.96 10.82
C GLU A 96 -14.44 -1.53 10.75
N ASN A 97 -13.72 -0.59 10.14
CA ASN A 97 -14.16 0.80 10.04
C ASN A 97 -15.38 0.94 9.12
N ASP A 98 -16.35 1.76 9.52
CA ASP A 98 -17.56 2.02 8.72
C ASP A 98 -17.24 2.55 7.31
N ASP A 99 -16.13 3.27 7.14
CA ASP A 99 -15.74 3.83 5.84
C ASP A 99 -14.84 2.87 5.02
N PRO A 100 -15.23 2.50 3.79
CA PRO A 100 -14.46 1.56 2.96
C PRO A 100 -13.08 2.09 2.56
N LEU A 101 -12.88 3.42 2.45
CA LEU A 101 -11.57 3.99 2.16
C LEU A 101 -10.58 3.68 3.28
N VAL A 102 -11.04 3.72 4.53
CA VAL A 102 -10.22 3.42 5.70
C VAL A 102 -9.87 1.93 5.73
N ARG A 103 -10.84 1.04 5.52
CA ARG A 103 -10.61 -0.41 5.43
C ARG A 103 -9.57 -0.75 4.35
N ARG A 104 -9.71 -0.16 3.15
CA ARG A 104 -8.73 -0.34 2.04
C ARG A 104 -7.34 0.17 2.39
N ALA A 105 -7.23 1.32 3.05
CA ALA A 105 -5.94 1.86 3.49
C ALA A 105 -5.28 0.98 4.56
N ALA A 106 -6.07 0.44 5.49
CA ALA A 106 -5.61 -0.54 6.48
C ALA A 106 -5.13 -1.84 5.82
N ILE A 107 -5.87 -2.39 4.84
CA ILE A 107 -5.44 -3.56 4.04
C ILE A 107 -4.10 -3.28 3.36
N ALA A 108 -3.96 -2.14 2.69
CA ALA A 108 -2.73 -1.75 2.00
C ALA A 108 -1.54 -1.63 2.96
N SER A 109 -1.76 -1.09 4.17
CA SER A 109 -0.74 -1.02 5.22
C SER A 109 -0.38 -2.41 5.75
N ILE A 110 -1.36 -3.28 6.04
CA ILE A 110 -1.13 -4.64 6.54
C ILE A 110 -0.33 -5.47 5.54
N ARG A 111 -0.61 -5.32 4.23
CA ARG A 111 0.16 -5.98 3.17
C ARG A 111 1.65 -5.65 3.26
N LYS A 112 2.01 -4.42 3.64
CA LYS A 112 3.40 -3.98 3.80
C LYS A 112 3.99 -4.32 5.18
N LEU A 113 3.17 -4.39 6.23
CA LEU A 113 3.60 -4.68 7.59
C LEU A 113 3.80 -6.19 7.85
N LEU A 114 3.04 -7.04 7.17
CA LEU A 114 3.07 -8.49 7.39
C LEU A 114 3.74 -9.26 6.25
N PRO A 115 4.52 -10.31 6.58
CA PRO A 115 5.01 -11.24 5.58
C PRO A 115 3.83 -12.02 4.95
N PRO A 116 3.98 -12.49 3.69
CA PRO A 116 3.00 -13.29 2.95
C PRO A 116 2.24 -14.34 3.80
N SER A 117 2.96 -15.15 4.57
CA SER A 117 2.41 -16.25 5.37
C SER A 117 1.46 -15.84 6.51
N GLN A 118 1.44 -14.56 6.90
CA GLN A 118 0.60 -14.07 8.00
C GLN A 118 -0.59 -13.23 7.51
N ARG A 119 -0.65 -12.92 6.21
CA ARG A 119 -1.68 -12.03 5.64
C ARG A 119 -3.05 -12.70 5.60
N SER A 120 -3.12 -13.97 5.25
CA SER A 120 -4.39 -14.72 5.11
C SER A 120 -5.22 -14.71 6.39
N LEU A 121 -4.58 -14.90 7.56
CA LEU A 121 -5.25 -14.88 8.86
C LEU A 121 -5.90 -13.53 9.20
N VAL A 122 -5.35 -12.43 8.67
CA VAL A 122 -5.81 -11.07 8.99
C VAL A 122 -6.75 -10.52 7.93
N LEU A 123 -6.47 -10.80 6.65
CA LEU A 123 -7.18 -10.22 5.52
C LEU A 123 -8.22 -11.17 4.91
N GLY A 124 -8.14 -12.47 5.21
CA GLY A 124 -9.08 -13.48 4.72
C GLY A 124 -10.55 -13.16 4.99
N PRO A 125 -10.94 -12.70 6.20
CA PRO A 125 -12.34 -12.33 6.47
C PRO A 125 -12.87 -11.20 5.57
N LEU A 126 -11.99 -10.34 5.06
CA LEU A 126 -12.37 -9.18 4.23
C LEU A 126 -12.72 -9.60 2.79
N LEU A 127 -12.56 -10.88 2.44
CA LEU A 127 -13.04 -11.42 1.16
C LEU A 127 -14.58 -11.49 1.12
N ASP A 128 -15.24 -11.52 2.28
CA ASP A 128 -16.70 -11.51 2.43
C ASP A 128 -17.23 -10.14 2.92
N ASP A 129 -16.41 -9.10 2.84
CA ASP A 129 -16.77 -7.73 3.23
C ASP A 129 -18.01 -7.22 2.46
N ASP A 130 -18.83 -6.36 3.04
CA ASP A 130 -20.05 -5.84 2.39
C ASP A 130 -19.72 -4.92 1.20
N GLU A 131 -18.62 -4.18 1.29
CA GLU A 131 -18.18 -3.23 0.28
C GLU A 131 -17.32 -3.91 -0.78
N GLN A 132 -17.75 -3.84 -2.04
CA GLN A 132 -17.05 -4.47 -3.16
C GLN A 132 -15.59 -4.01 -3.29
N SER A 133 -15.35 -2.71 -3.08
CA SER A 133 -14.01 -2.14 -3.17
C SER A 133 -13.05 -2.65 -2.09
N VAL A 134 -13.58 -3.09 -0.94
CA VAL A 134 -12.80 -3.68 0.16
C VAL A 134 -12.49 -5.14 -0.15
N ARG A 135 -13.47 -5.90 -0.66
CA ARG A 135 -13.23 -7.28 -1.15
C ARG A 135 -12.11 -7.33 -2.19
N PHE A 136 -12.12 -6.40 -3.15
CA PHE A 136 -11.09 -6.34 -4.20
C PHE A 136 -9.72 -5.96 -3.64
N ALA A 137 -9.65 -5.05 -2.67
CA ALA A 137 -8.40 -4.74 -1.98
C ALA A 137 -7.86 -5.94 -1.19
N ALA A 138 -8.74 -6.76 -0.59
CA ALA A 138 -8.35 -8.00 0.08
C ALA A 138 -7.81 -9.03 -0.91
N VAL A 139 -8.45 -9.19 -2.07
CA VAL A 139 -7.94 -10.01 -3.19
C VAL A 139 -6.53 -9.54 -3.57
N ASP A 140 -6.35 -8.27 -3.89
CA ASP A 140 -5.04 -7.69 -4.27
C ASP A 140 -3.94 -7.84 -3.20
N ALA A 141 -4.32 -8.03 -1.93
CA ALA A 141 -3.39 -8.24 -0.83
C ALA A 141 -3.02 -9.71 -0.59
N LEU A 142 -3.86 -10.63 -1.08
CA LEU A 142 -3.73 -12.08 -0.93
C LEU A 142 -3.33 -12.78 -2.24
N LEU A 143 -3.41 -12.10 -3.38
CA LEU A 143 -2.91 -12.61 -4.66
C LEU A 143 -1.40 -12.90 -4.59
N GLY A 144 -0.99 -13.98 -5.25
CA GLY A 144 0.39 -14.45 -5.31
C GLY A 144 0.86 -15.23 -4.07
N LEU A 145 -0.02 -15.46 -3.09
CA LEU A 145 0.25 -16.35 -1.97
C LEU A 145 0.04 -17.81 -2.38
N ASP A 146 0.88 -18.71 -1.87
CA ASP A 146 0.69 -20.15 -2.08
C ASP A 146 -0.66 -20.60 -1.50
N PRO A 147 -1.35 -21.58 -2.12
CA PRO A 147 -2.63 -22.10 -1.63
C PRO A 147 -2.58 -22.52 -0.15
N ASP A 148 -1.47 -23.14 0.28
CA ASP A 148 -1.25 -23.54 1.67
C ASP A 148 -1.15 -22.35 2.63
N ALA A 149 -0.56 -21.23 2.17
CA ALA A 149 -0.47 -20.00 2.95
C ALA A 149 -1.84 -19.30 3.07
N ILE A 150 -2.69 -19.44 2.06
CA ILE A 150 -4.07 -18.93 2.08
C ILE A 150 -4.95 -19.79 2.99
N GLY A 151 -4.77 -21.10 2.96
CA GLY A 151 -5.44 -22.06 3.84
C GLY A 151 -6.96 -22.04 3.66
N LEU A 152 -7.69 -21.88 4.76
CA LEU A 152 -9.16 -21.95 4.78
C LEU A 152 -9.85 -20.87 3.92
N TYR A 153 -9.14 -19.79 3.58
CA TYR A 153 -9.64 -18.71 2.74
C TYR A 153 -9.43 -18.95 1.25
N PHE A 154 -8.89 -20.10 0.83
CA PHE A 154 -8.63 -20.36 -0.59
C PHE A 154 -9.92 -20.34 -1.41
N GLY A 155 -10.97 -21.03 -0.96
CA GLY A 155 -12.28 -21.02 -1.61
C GLY A 155 -12.90 -19.62 -1.67
N PRO A 156 -13.02 -18.89 -0.53
CA PRO A 156 -13.48 -17.50 -0.52
C PRO A 156 -12.67 -16.58 -1.45
N LEU A 157 -11.35 -16.76 -1.52
CA LEU A 157 -10.49 -15.97 -2.41
C LEU A 157 -10.82 -16.23 -3.88
N GLN A 158 -11.02 -17.48 -4.29
CA GLN A 158 -11.44 -17.82 -5.65
C GLN A 158 -12.80 -17.17 -5.98
N THR A 159 -13.78 -17.27 -5.09
CA THR A 159 -15.09 -16.64 -5.30
C THR A 159 -14.98 -15.11 -5.43
N ALA A 160 -14.19 -14.46 -4.56
CA ALA A 160 -13.99 -13.01 -4.63
C ALA A 160 -13.22 -12.58 -5.89
N LEU A 161 -12.27 -13.41 -6.34
CA LEU A 161 -11.52 -13.20 -7.58
C LEU A 161 -12.44 -13.27 -8.82
N GLU A 162 -13.32 -14.28 -8.90
CA GLU A 162 -14.33 -14.38 -9.97
C GLU A 162 -15.26 -13.16 -9.98
N GLN A 163 -15.71 -12.69 -8.81
CA GLN A 163 -16.52 -11.46 -8.70
C GLN A 163 -15.75 -10.22 -9.17
N TYR A 164 -14.43 -10.18 -8.92
CA TYR A 164 -13.57 -9.09 -9.35
C TYR A 164 -13.43 -9.08 -10.87
N GLN A 165 -13.16 -10.23 -11.48
CA GLN A 165 -13.13 -10.38 -12.93
C GLN A 165 -14.44 -9.94 -13.57
N GLN A 166 -15.59 -10.44 -13.10
CA GLN A 166 -16.90 -10.06 -13.63
C GLN A 166 -17.19 -8.56 -13.52
N ALA A 167 -16.70 -7.90 -12.45
CA ALA A 167 -16.85 -6.46 -12.29
C ALA A 167 -16.00 -5.66 -13.28
N LEU A 168 -14.80 -6.15 -13.59
CA LEU A 168 -13.90 -5.55 -14.58
C LEU A 168 -14.37 -5.83 -16.02
N GLU A 169 -14.92 -7.01 -16.30
CA GLU A 169 -15.50 -7.38 -17.60
C GLU A 169 -16.70 -6.50 -17.99
N LYS A 170 -17.43 -5.96 -17.00
CA LYS A 170 -18.51 -4.99 -17.20
C LYS A 170 -18.01 -3.59 -17.55
N GLN A 171 -16.70 -3.37 -17.57
CA GLN A 171 -16.03 -2.13 -17.93
C GLN A 171 -15.10 -2.37 -19.14
N PRO A 172 -15.65 -2.82 -20.30
CA PRO A 172 -14.84 -3.14 -21.47
C PRO A 172 -14.14 -1.93 -22.09
N ASP A 173 -14.72 -0.74 -21.91
CA ASP A 173 -14.25 0.54 -22.47
C ASP A 173 -13.38 1.34 -21.50
N ASP A 174 -12.92 0.72 -20.40
CA ASP A 174 -11.97 1.30 -19.46
C ASP A 174 -10.60 0.62 -19.62
N ALA A 175 -9.62 1.37 -20.11
CA ALA A 175 -8.27 0.88 -20.36
C ALA A 175 -7.57 0.38 -19.08
N GLU A 176 -7.79 1.04 -17.94
CA GLU A 176 -7.22 0.65 -16.65
C GLU A 176 -7.89 -0.63 -16.14
N ALA A 177 -9.22 -0.72 -16.23
CA ALA A 177 -9.94 -1.94 -15.88
C ALA A 177 -9.46 -3.16 -16.70
N GLN A 178 -9.20 -2.97 -18.00
CA GLN A 178 -8.63 -4.03 -18.86
C GLN A 178 -7.20 -4.42 -18.44
N VAL A 179 -6.37 -3.50 -17.96
CA VAL A 179 -5.05 -3.84 -17.39
C VAL A 179 -5.21 -4.68 -16.12
N HIS A 180 -6.11 -4.29 -15.22
CA HIS A 180 -6.38 -5.05 -14.01
C HIS A 180 -6.87 -6.46 -14.35
N LEU A 181 -7.80 -6.58 -15.29
CA LEU A 181 -8.31 -7.87 -15.74
C LEU A 181 -7.17 -8.76 -16.30
N ALA A 182 -6.28 -8.20 -17.11
CA ALA A 182 -5.10 -8.90 -17.59
C ALA A 182 -4.17 -9.37 -16.47
N ARG A 183 -3.98 -8.57 -15.41
CA ARG A 183 -3.17 -8.94 -14.24
C ARG A 183 -3.80 -10.10 -13.46
N LEU A 184 -5.13 -10.15 -13.37
CA LEU A 184 -5.84 -11.27 -12.75
C LEU A 184 -5.68 -12.55 -13.56
N TYR A 185 -5.92 -12.51 -14.89
CA TYR A 185 -5.69 -13.67 -15.76
C TYR A 185 -4.23 -14.15 -15.75
N LEU A 186 -3.27 -13.23 -15.69
CA LEU A 186 -1.85 -13.58 -15.52
C LEU A 186 -1.57 -14.35 -14.23
N HIS A 187 -2.26 -14.03 -13.15
CA HIS A 187 -2.12 -14.74 -11.88
C HIS A 187 -2.68 -16.16 -11.97
N GLU A 188 -3.75 -16.37 -12.75
CA GLU A 188 -4.34 -17.68 -13.00
C GLU A 188 -3.61 -18.48 -14.09
N ASN A 189 -2.60 -17.88 -14.73
CA ASN A 189 -1.90 -18.40 -15.91
C ASN A 189 -2.80 -18.54 -17.15
N ASP A 190 -3.93 -17.83 -17.21
CA ASP A 190 -4.75 -17.71 -18.42
C ASP A 190 -4.14 -16.64 -19.35
N TYR A 191 -3.10 -17.05 -20.06
CA TYR A 191 -2.33 -16.14 -20.90
C TYR A 191 -3.11 -15.61 -22.11
N ASP A 192 -4.10 -16.37 -22.61
CA ASP A 192 -4.89 -15.98 -23.76
C ASP A 192 -5.86 -14.85 -23.40
N GLN A 193 -6.56 -14.97 -22.27
CA GLN A 193 -7.43 -13.91 -21.79
C GLN A 193 -6.64 -12.68 -21.34
N ALA A 194 -5.46 -12.87 -20.73
CA ALA A 194 -4.56 -11.77 -20.41
C ALA A 194 -4.13 -10.99 -21.67
N ALA A 195 -3.78 -11.69 -22.75
CA ALA A 195 -3.41 -11.08 -24.02
C ALA A 195 -4.58 -10.29 -24.64
N ALA A 196 -5.80 -10.87 -24.62
CA ALA A 196 -6.99 -10.22 -25.14
C ALA A 196 -7.34 -8.93 -24.38
N ALA A 197 -7.28 -8.96 -23.05
CA ALA A 197 -7.52 -7.78 -22.22
C ALA A 197 -6.45 -6.70 -22.46
N LEU A 198 -5.16 -7.08 -22.56
CA LEU A 198 -4.10 -6.12 -22.90
C LEU A 198 -4.27 -5.51 -24.29
N GLN A 199 -4.68 -6.31 -25.28
CA GLN A 199 -4.95 -5.80 -26.62
C GLN A 199 -6.05 -4.74 -26.61
N ARG A 200 -7.13 -4.94 -25.83
CA ARG A 200 -8.19 -3.95 -25.66
C ARG A 200 -7.66 -2.69 -24.97
N SER A 201 -6.91 -2.86 -23.87
CA SER A 201 -6.30 -1.73 -23.14
C SER A 201 -5.40 -0.88 -24.05
N LEU A 202 -4.47 -1.51 -24.78
CA LEU A 202 -3.54 -0.84 -25.68
C LEU A 202 -4.21 -0.27 -26.94
N ALA A 203 -5.38 -0.79 -27.36
CA ALA A 203 -6.16 -0.17 -28.43
C ALA A 203 -6.79 1.16 -27.99
N MET A 204 -7.18 1.28 -26.72
CA MET A 204 -7.74 2.51 -26.14
C MET A 204 -6.65 3.50 -25.72
N ALA A 205 -5.57 2.99 -25.11
CA ALA A 205 -4.44 3.77 -24.62
C ALA A 205 -3.11 3.13 -25.09
N PRO A 206 -2.68 3.41 -26.33
CA PRO A 206 -1.46 2.80 -26.91
C PRO A 206 -0.18 3.05 -26.11
N ASP A 207 -0.14 4.18 -25.39
CA ASP A 207 1.02 4.61 -24.58
C ASP A 207 0.82 4.33 -23.07
N GLY A 208 -0.16 3.48 -22.71
CA GLY A 208 -0.43 3.09 -21.34
C GLY A 208 0.73 2.32 -20.72
N LEU A 209 1.54 2.98 -19.88
CA LEU A 209 2.74 2.41 -19.27
C LEU A 209 2.47 1.11 -18.50
N ASP A 210 1.38 1.09 -17.75
CA ASP A 210 0.93 -0.06 -16.97
C ASP A 210 0.53 -1.26 -17.84
N ALA A 211 -0.10 -1.01 -18.99
CA ALA A 211 -0.45 -2.03 -19.96
C ALA A 211 0.82 -2.60 -20.62
N LEU A 212 1.77 -1.74 -21.01
CA LEU A 212 3.05 -2.15 -21.58
C LEU A 212 3.87 -3.00 -20.62
N ALA A 213 3.99 -2.61 -19.35
CA ALA A 213 4.68 -3.39 -18.34
C ALA A 213 3.99 -4.74 -18.09
N THR A 214 2.66 -4.77 -18.10
CA THR A 214 1.88 -6.01 -17.95
C THR A 214 2.05 -6.91 -19.19
N GLN A 215 2.15 -6.36 -20.40
CA GLN A 215 2.47 -7.10 -21.62
C GLN A 215 3.88 -7.70 -21.60
N VAL A 216 4.88 -6.94 -21.15
CA VAL A 216 6.23 -7.46 -20.93
C VAL A 216 6.18 -8.65 -19.97
N ARG A 217 5.47 -8.53 -18.84
CA ARG A 217 5.31 -9.63 -17.87
C ARG A 217 4.60 -10.85 -18.45
N LEU A 218 3.57 -10.66 -19.27
CA LEU A 218 2.88 -11.74 -19.98
C LEU A 218 3.85 -12.53 -20.86
N LEU A 219 4.60 -11.82 -21.71
CA LEU A 219 5.56 -12.44 -22.61
C LEU A 219 6.66 -13.18 -21.85
N GLU A 220 7.13 -12.61 -20.72
CA GLU A 220 8.10 -13.28 -19.84
C GLU A 220 7.54 -14.59 -19.23
N ARG A 221 6.27 -14.59 -18.78
CA ARG A 221 5.61 -15.79 -18.25
C ARG A 221 5.40 -16.88 -19.31
N GLN A 222 5.24 -16.49 -20.56
CA GLN A 222 5.16 -17.40 -21.71
C GLN A 222 6.53 -17.88 -22.22
N GLY A 223 7.64 -17.37 -21.68
CA GLY A 223 9.00 -17.67 -22.15
C GLY A 223 9.40 -16.93 -23.44
N HIS A 224 8.61 -15.94 -23.88
CA HIS A 224 8.87 -15.13 -25.07
C HIS A 224 9.80 -13.94 -24.76
N HIS A 225 11.00 -14.23 -24.26
CA HIS A 225 11.94 -13.22 -23.75
C HIS A 225 12.41 -12.20 -24.80
N ASP A 226 12.65 -12.62 -26.03
CA ASP A 226 13.05 -11.70 -27.09
C ASP A 226 11.91 -10.74 -27.47
N GLN A 227 10.67 -11.21 -27.44
CA GLN A 227 9.51 -10.38 -27.73
C GLN A 227 9.26 -9.38 -26.59
N SER A 228 9.41 -9.82 -25.33
CA SER A 228 9.26 -8.94 -24.17
C SER A 228 10.28 -7.79 -24.21
N ARG A 229 11.53 -8.09 -24.56
CA ARG A 229 12.57 -7.09 -24.81
C ARG A 229 12.21 -6.13 -25.95
N GLN A 230 11.68 -6.63 -27.06
CA GLN A 230 11.29 -5.79 -28.20
C GLN A 230 10.14 -4.84 -27.85
N VAL A 231 9.16 -5.28 -27.08
CA VAL A 231 8.07 -4.41 -26.59
C VAL A 231 8.65 -3.26 -25.78
N LEU A 232 9.54 -3.55 -24.84
CA LEU A 232 10.15 -2.54 -23.99
C LEU A 232 11.05 -1.58 -24.78
N ALA A 233 11.82 -2.09 -25.75
CA ALA A 233 12.64 -1.27 -26.63
C ALA A 233 11.81 -0.31 -27.50
N LYS A 234 10.66 -0.77 -28.03
CA LYS A 234 9.72 0.08 -28.78
C LYS A 234 9.12 1.15 -27.88
N ALA A 235 8.69 0.78 -26.67
CA ALA A 235 8.15 1.73 -25.71
C ALA A 235 9.18 2.82 -25.34
N LEU A 236 10.44 2.43 -25.11
CA LEU A 236 11.53 3.36 -24.84
C LEU A 236 11.91 4.23 -26.06
N ALA A 237 11.80 3.71 -27.28
CA ALA A 237 12.01 4.51 -28.49
C ALA A 237 10.95 5.62 -28.64
N LEU A 238 9.71 5.35 -28.22
CA LEU A 238 8.63 6.35 -28.20
C LEU A 238 8.75 7.32 -27.02
N ARG A 239 9.22 6.84 -25.86
CA ARG A 239 9.29 7.57 -24.60
C ARG A 239 10.66 7.40 -23.93
N PRO A 240 11.74 7.98 -24.51
CA PRO A 240 13.11 7.76 -24.03
C PRO A 240 13.34 8.30 -22.60
N ASP A 241 12.58 9.32 -22.22
CA ASP A 241 12.65 9.98 -20.90
C ASP A 241 11.59 9.46 -19.91
N SER A 242 11.02 8.28 -20.15
CA SER A 242 10.13 7.63 -19.16
C SER A 242 10.95 6.91 -18.09
N ALA A 243 11.00 7.47 -16.89
CA ALA A 243 11.68 6.86 -15.75
C ALA A 243 11.14 5.45 -15.45
N PHE A 244 9.82 5.28 -15.52
CA PHE A 244 9.15 4.00 -15.34
C PHE A 244 9.60 2.95 -16.36
N LEU A 245 9.72 3.28 -17.64
CA LEU A 245 10.16 2.31 -18.65
C LEU A 245 11.66 1.96 -18.50
N GLN A 246 12.48 2.93 -18.09
CA GLN A 246 13.88 2.68 -17.77
C GLN A 246 14.00 1.76 -16.55
N TYR A 247 13.14 1.94 -15.55
CA TYR A 247 13.07 1.06 -14.39
C TYR A 247 12.62 -0.36 -14.78
N GLU A 248 11.57 -0.52 -15.58
CA GLU A 248 11.12 -1.82 -16.08
C GLU A 248 12.20 -2.52 -16.92
N LEU A 249 13.02 -1.76 -17.67
CA LEU A 249 14.19 -2.30 -18.38
C LEU A 249 15.25 -2.79 -17.42
N GLY A 250 15.57 -2.02 -16.38
CA GLY A 250 16.45 -2.45 -15.30
C GLY A 250 15.97 -3.76 -14.67
N LEU A 251 14.69 -3.85 -14.31
CA LEU A 251 14.12 -5.07 -13.74
C LEU A 251 14.15 -6.25 -14.71
N TRP A 252 13.89 -6.02 -16.00
CA TRP A 252 14.02 -7.05 -17.03
C TRP A 252 15.47 -7.55 -17.10
N LEU A 253 16.45 -6.65 -17.19
CA LEU A 253 17.87 -7.00 -17.27
C LEU A 253 18.34 -7.80 -16.03
N ILE A 254 17.87 -7.44 -14.83
CA ILE A 254 18.16 -8.23 -13.61
C ILE A 254 17.65 -9.66 -13.72
N ARG A 255 16.40 -9.85 -14.19
CA ARG A 255 15.82 -11.20 -14.35
C ARG A 255 16.54 -12.07 -15.37
N HIS A 256 17.27 -11.44 -16.30
CA HIS A 256 18.07 -12.09 -17.34
C HIS A 256 19.56 -12.11 -17.01
N ASP A 257 19.93 -11.94 -15.74
CA ASP A 257 21.30 -11.94 -15.23
C ASP A 257 22.24 -10.92 -15.90
N GLN A 258 21.69 -9.86 -16.49
CA GLN A 258 22.40 -8.76 -17.15
C GLN A 258 22.54 -7.54 -16.21
N ARG A 259 23.02 -7.78 -14.99
CA ARG A 259 23.04 -6.77 -13.91
C ARG A 259 23.87 -5.54 -14.24
N GLU A 260 24.99 -5.68 -14.95
CA GLU A 260 25.85 -4.56 -15.35
C GLU A 260 25.11 -3.62 -16.31
N TYR A 261 24.31 -4.16 -17.23
CA TYR A 261 23.46 -3.37 -18.10
C TYR A 261 22.27 -2.76 -17.35
N ALA A 262 21.74 -3.48 -16.35
CA ALA A 262 20.66 -2.97 -15.52
C ALA A 262 21.05 -1.67 -14.80
N LEU A 263 22.31 -1.53 -14.37
CA LEU A 263 22.80 -0.30 -13.74
C LEU A 263 22.60 0.95 -14.61
N LEU A 264 22.75 0.85 -15.94
CA LEU A 264 22.55 1.96 -16.85
C LEU A 264 21.08 2.39 -16.88
N ALA A 265 20.17 1.42 -17.02
CA ALA A 265 18.74 1.68 -17.07
C ALA A 265 18.20 2.20 -15.72
N LEU A 266 18.62 1.58 -14.60
CA LEU A 266 18.25 2.00 -13.25
C LEU A 266 18.81 3.37 -12.89
N SER A 267 20.07 3.66 -13.24
CA SER A 267 20.64 5.00 -13.06
C SER A 267 19.84 6.04 -13.83
N ARG A 268 19.45 5.75 -15.09
CA ARG A 268 18.62 6.65 -15.88
C ARG A 268 17.24 6.86 -15.27
N ALA A 269 16.61 5.82 -14.72
CA ALA A 269 15.33 5.95 -14.01
C ALA A 269 15.45 6.88 -12.80
N VAL A 270 16.53 6.74 -12.01
CA VAL A 270 16.82 7.59 -10.84
C VAL A 270 17.16 9.04 -11.24
N GLU A 271 17.82 9.25 -12.37
CA GLU A 271 18.07 10.60 -12.91
C GLU A 271 16.78 11.31 -13.32
N LEU A 272 15.87 10.58 -13.98
CA LEU A 272 14.61 11.12 -14.49
C LEU A 272 13.61 11.38 -13.34
N GLU A 273 13.56 10.50 -12.33
CA GLU A 273 12.71 10.63 -11.15
C GLU A 273 13.51 10.45 -9.85
N PRO A 274 14.23 11.49 -9.40
CA PRO A 274 15.14 11.37 -8.26
C PRO A 274 14.44 11.20 -6.90
N GLU A 275 13.13 11.49 -6.83
CA GLU A 275 12.26 11.31 -5.66
C GLU A 275 11.66 9.90 -5.55
N ASN A 276 11.80 9.05 -6.57
CA ASN A 276 11.26 7.70 -6.53
C ASN A 276 12.18 6.78 -5.71
N ALA A 277 11.76 6.48 -4.49
CA ALA A 277 12.55 5.66 -3.57
C ALA A 277 12.73 4.21 -4.06
N ASP A 278 11.74 3.63 -4.75
CA ASP A 278 11.84 2.26 -5.24
C ASP A 278 12.92 2.14 -6.31
N TYR A 279 13.06 3.13 -7.19
CA TYR A 279 14.10 3.13 -8.23
C TYR A 279 15.50 3.20 -7.62
N ARG A 280 15.69 4.11 -6.66
CA ARG A 280 16.97 4.28 -5.97
C ARG A 280 17.31 3.08 -5.09
N TYR A 281 16.31 2.50 -4.42
CA TYR A 281 16.48 1.30 -3.61
C TYR A 281 16.92 0.12 -4.48
N THR A 282 16.24 -0.14 -5.59
CA THR A 282 16.61 -1.23 -6.52
C THR A 282 18.00 -1.01 -7.10
N LEU A 283 18.35 0.23 -7.49
CA LEU A 283 19.72 0.57 -7.92
C LEU A 283 20.75 0.24 -6.83
N ALA A 284 20.49 0.59 -5.57
CA ALA A 284 21.39 0.29 -4.47
C ALA A 284 21.59 -1.21 -4.27
N VAL A 285 20.51 -2.00 -4.33
CA VAL A 285 20.58 -3.46 -4.22
C VAL A 285 21.39 -4.05 -5.38
N THR A 286 21.14 -3.63 -6.62
CA THR A 286 21.89 -4.12 -7.79
C THR A 286 23.37 -3.75 -7.74
N LEU A 287 23.72 -2.56 -7.24
CA LEU A 287 25.11 -2.17 -7.02
C LEU A 287 25.80 -3.07 -5.99
N HIS A 288 25.12 -3.38 -4.89
CA HIS A 288 25.65 -4.27 -3.85
C HIS A 288 25.84 -5.70 -4.35
N GLU A 289 24.89 -6.24 -5.13
CA GLU A 289 25.01 -7.55 -5.78
C GLU A 289 26.18 -7.65 -6.77
N LEU A 290 26.67 -6.51 -7.27
CA LEU A 290 27.84 -6.41 -8.14
C LEU A 290 29.12 -6.03 -7.38
N ASP A 291 29.14 -6.23 -6.06
CA ASP A 291 30.24 -5.89 -5.15
C ASP A 291 30.63 -4.39 -5.14
N GLN A 292 29.76 -3.50 -5.64
CA GLN A 292 29.96 -2.04 -5.61
C GLN A 292 29.39 -1.43 -4.34
N SER A 293 29.82 -1.93 -3.18
CA SER A 293 29.29 -1.61 -1.85
C SER A 293 29.28 -0.11 -1.53
N ASP A 294 30.36 0.62 -1.85
CA ASP A 294 30.43 2.06 -1.57
C ASP A 294 29.39 2.86 -2.38
N ALA A 295 29.18 2.47 -3.64
CA ALA A 295 28.18 3.10 -4.50
C ALA A 295 26.76 2.78 -4.01
N ALA A 296 26.51 1.53 -3.61
CA ALA A 296 25.24 1.11 -3.03
C ALA A 296 24.89 1.92 -1.77
N GLN A 297 25.84 2.05 -0.84
CA GLN A 297 25.67 2.82 0.38
C GLN A 297 25.34 4.29 0.08
N LYS A 298 26.06 4.91 -0.85
CA LYS A 298 25.80 6.30 -1.28
C LYS A 298 24.38 6.49 -1.85
N GLN A 299 23.85 5.50 -2.57
CA GLN A 299 22.47 5.57 -3.04
C GLN A 299 21.47 5.52 -1.88
N LEU A 300 21.69 4.66 -0.88
CA LEU A 300 20.82 4.58 0.30
C LEU A 300 20.92 5.82 1.19
N GLU A 301 22.11 6.39 1.38
CA GLU A 301 22.30 7.67 2.06
C GLU A 301 21.52 8.79 1.36
N THR A 302 21.62 8.85 0.02
CA THR A 302 20.88 9.83 -0.78
C THR A 302 19.37 9.62 -0.65
N LEU A 303 18.91 8.37 -0.59
CA LEU A 303 17.51 8.02 -0.37
C LEU A 303 17.04 8.56 0.99
N LEU A 304 17.78 8.28 2.07
CA LEU A 304 17.43 8.70 3.43
C LEU A 304 17.49 10.21 3.62
N ASN A 305 18.38 10.90 2.91
CA ASN A 305 18.43 12.36 2.92
C ASN A 305 17.16 12.98 2.31
N ARG A 306 16.55 12.33 1.30
CA ARG A 306 15.29 12.80 0.67
C ARG A 306 14.05 12.31 1.40
N GLN A 307 14.09 11.08 1.91
CA GLN A 307 12.97 10.44 2.60
C GLN A 307 13.45 9.85 3.93
N PRO A 308 13.58 10.68 4.98
CA PRO A 308 14.14 10.22 6.25
C PRO A 308 13.25 9.19 6.96
N ALA A 309 11.95 9.13 6.67
CA ALA A 309 11.08 8.08 7.19
C ALA A 309 11.27 6.72 6.51
N ASN A 310 12.02 6.61 5.40
CA ASN A 310 12.12 5.36 4.65
C ASN A 310 12.88 4.28 5.43
N ARG A 311 12.14 3.50 6.22
CA ARG A 311 12.67 2.45 7.09
C ARG A 311 13.37 1.36 6.29
N ARG A 312 12.82 0.99 5.13
CA ARG A 312 13.36 -0.08 4.29
C ARG A 312 14.80 0.25 3.86
N ALA A 313 15.04 1.48 3.42
CA ALA A 313 16.38 1.96 3.06
C ALA A 313 17.30 2.05 4.29
N ARG A 314 16.80 2.50 5.45
CA ARG A 314 17.59 2.60 6.69
C ARG A 314 18.08 1.24 7.16
N VAL A 315 17.18 0.26 7.22
CA VAL A 315 17.52 -1.12 7.62
C VAL A 315 18.54 -1.72 6.66
N LEU A 316 18.37 -1.53 5.34
CA LEU A 316 19.31 -2.04 4.36
C LEU A 316 20.69 -1.37 4.49
N LEU A 317 20.75 -0.05 4.72
CA LEU A 317 22.02 0.65 4.92
C LEU A 317 22.75 0.18 6.19
N ILE A 318 22.00 -0.06 7.28
CA ILE A 318 22.55 -0.67 8.49
C ILE A 318 23.16 -2.04 8.18
N GLN A 319 22.49 -2.87 7.38
CA GLN A 319 23.00 -4.19 6.97
C GLN A 319 24.31 -4.06 6.17
N TYR A 320 24.35 -3.18 5.16
CA TYR A 320 25.56 -2.97 4.36
C TYR A 320 26.74 -2.40 5.17
N TRP A 321 26.48 -1.54 6.14
CA TRP A 321 27.52 -1.05 7.05
C TRP A 321 27.98 -2.09 8.07
N LYS A 322 27.10 -3.00 8.52
CA LYS A 322 27.52 -4.16 9.32
C LYS A 322 28.48 -5.05 8.52
N GLU A 323 28.12 -5.38 7.28
CA GLU A 323 28.93 -6.21 6.38
C GLU A 323 30.31 -5.60 6.10
N SER A 324 30.37 -4.28 5.90
CA SER A 324 31.63 -3.55 5.64
C SER A 324 32.39 -3.11 6.90
N GLY A 325 31.93 -3.47 8.10
CA GLY A 325 32.62 -3.18 9.36
C GLY A 325 32.53 -1.71 9.83
N GLN A 326 31.64 -0.91 9.26
CA GLN A 326 31.43 0.50 9.61
C GLN A 326 30.56 0.66 10.88
N LEU A 327 31.02 0.09 11.99
CA LEU A 327 30.22 -0.05 13.22
C LEU A 327 29.78 1.29 13.83
N GLN A 328 30.57 2.36 13.66
CA GLN A 328 30.17 3.69 14.15
C GLN A 328 28.94 4.23 13.41
N ASN A 329 28.88 4.04 12.10
CA ASN A 329 27.76 4.49 11.27
C ASN A 329 26.49 3.66 11.59
N VAL A 330 26.66 2.35 11.83
CA VAL A 330 25.59 1.46 12.31
C VAL A 330 24.97 1.98 13.60
N GLN A 331 25.77 2.35 14.59
CA GLN A 331 25.27 2.87 15.88
C GLN A 331 24.46 4.15 15.70
N VAL A 332 24.88 5.05 14.80
CA VAL A 332 24.16 6.29 14.52
C VAL A 332 22.77 5.99 13.95
N LEU A 333 22.67 5.18 12.88
CA LEU A 333 21.36 4.88 12.29
C LEU A 333 20.45 4.03 13.18
N LEU A 334 21.01 3.15 14.01
CA LEU A 334 20.23 2.44 15.03
C LEU A 334 19.64 3.40 16.06
N ALA A 335 20.45 4.34 16.55
CA ALA A 335 19.96 5.36 17.51
C ALA A 335 18.94 6.32 16.89
N GLU A 336 19.02 6.58 15.58
CA GLU A 336 18.00 7.33 14.85
C GLU A 336 16.70 6.51 14.67
N LEU A 337 16.83 5.24 14.27
CA LEU A 337 15.68 4.34 14.14
C LEU A 337 14.95 4.19 15.48
N GLU A 338 15.68 4.00 16.57
CA GLU A 338 15.13 3.93 17.93
C GLU A 338 14.42 5.24 18.31
N ARG A 339 15.03 6.40 18.01
CA ARG A 339 14.38 7.70 18.25
C ARG A 339 13.10 7.88 17.44
N GLN A 340 13.03 7.34 16.22
CA GLN A 340 11.83 7.39 15.38
C GLN A 340 10.74 6.41 15.83
N ASN A 341 11.15 5.16 16.12
CA ASN A 341 10.31 4.02 16.45
C ASN A 341 11.01 3.09 17.46
N PRO A 342 10.86 3.31 18.77
CA PRO A 342 11.48 2.46 19.79
C PRO A 342 11.02 0.99 19.75
N ASP A 343 9.79 0.76 19.28
CA ASP A 343 9.17 -0.58 19.20
C ASP A 343 9.40 -1.27 17.86
N ASP A 344 10.39 -0.82 17.09
CA ASP A 344 10.70 -1.38 15.78
C ASP A 344 11.15 -2.85 15.90
N PRO A 345 10.52 -3.81 15.18
CA PRO A 345 10.91 -5.22 15.22
C PRO A 345 12.38 -5.48 14.88
N PHE A 346 13.01 -4.63 14.05
CA PHE A 346 14.42 -4.78 13.70
C PHE A 346 15.34 -4.50 14.90
N LEU A 347 14.94 -3.63 15.83
CA LEU A 347 15.71 -3.38 17.06
C LEU A 347 15.59 -4.55 18.06
N GLN A 348 14.49 -5.31 18.00
CA GLN A 348 14.19 -6.40 18.93
C GLN A 348 14.87 -7.73 18.56
N GLN A 349 15.23 -7.93 17.29
CA GLN A 349 15.80 -9.19 16.80
C GLN A 349 17.25 -9.44 17.25
N GLY A 350 17.86 -8.51 17.98
CA GLY A 350 19.27 -8.60 18.39
C GLY A 350 20.21 -8.36 17.21
N LEU A 351 21.43 -7.90 17.52
CA LEU A 351 22.44 -7.54 16.51
C LEU A 351 23.00 -8.72 15.74
#